data_AF-A0AAQ3KWK4-F1
#
_entry.id   AF-A0AAQ3KWK4-F1
#
_cell.length_a   1.000
_cell.length_b   1.000
_cell.length_c   1.000
_cell.angle_alpha   90.00
_cell.angle_beta   90.00
_cell.angle_gamma   90.00
#
_symmetry.space_group_name_H-M   'P 1'
#
loop_
_entity.id
_entity.type
_entity.pdbx_description
1 polymer ?
#
loop_
_entity_poly.entity_id
_entity_poly.type
_entity_poly.pdbx_seq_one_letter_code
_entity_poly.pdbx_strand_id
1 'polypeptide(L)'
;MDRLLKCPTNYAPLSPSPSCRGSRQYTTTAPPSSTGTPSQPLESLPLFTIAFAFSLLPSSLPSHPAIIDAATSAFVSYTDFVARVRSLATTLCSRTSLSKGGVSFVIAPSGIDIPVLYFALLSIGVVVSPVNALSTPDEITHQIRLSNPSIAFATTATASKLPPNLPTILLGSPHFRSLFASTEETLPLPKLCVDHRHIQRLVAGGID
;
A
#
# COMPACT_ATOMS: atom_id res chain seq x y z
N MET A 1 -46.67 6.98 10.75
CA MET A 1 -47.10 5.60 10.43
C MET A 1 -45.97 4.93 9.67
N ASP A 2 -44.90 4.62 10.40
CA ASP A 2 -43.67 4.05 9.85
C ASP A 2 -43.81 2.54 9.65
N ARG A 3 -43.83 2.13 8.38
CA ARG A 3 -43.69 0.74 7.97
C ARG A 3 -42.20 0.40 7.86
N LEU A 4 -41.63 -0.08 8.97
CA LEU A 4 -40.36 -0.78 8.95
C LEU A 4 -40.57 -2.18 8.36
N LEU A 5 -39.88 -2.44 7.24
CA LEU A 5 -39.78 -3.76 6.64
C LEU A 5 -39.13 -4.75 7.61
N LYS A 6 -39.76 -5.91 7.66
CA LYS A 6 -39.54 -7.05 8.56
C LYS A 6 -38.48 -7.97 7.94
N CYS A 7 -37.35 -8.17 8.60
CA CYS A 7 -36.53 -9.36 8.36
C CYS A 7 -37.13 -10.54 9.12
N PRO A 8 -37.40 -11.70 8.48
CA PRO A 8 -37.93 -12.87 9.17
C PRO A 8 -36.82 -13.53 10.00
N THR A 9 -36.94 -13.39 11.31
CA THR A 9 -36.25 -14.19 12.32
C THR A 9 -36.87 -15.58 12.30
N ASN A 10 -36.15 -16.57 11.77
CA ASN A 10 -36.61 -17.95 11.77
C ASN A 10 -35.56 -18.82 12.43
N TYR A 11 -35.52 -18.80 13.77
CA TYR A 11 -35.12 -19.93 14.60
C TYR A 11 -35.78 -19.77 15.98
N ALA A 12 -36.62 -20.73 16.34
CA ALA A 12 -37.12 -20.97 17.69
C ALA A 12 -36.66 -22.38 18.12
N PRO A 13 -36.85 -22.80 19.38
CA PRO A 13 -36.13 -22.32 20.55
C PRO A 13 -35.53 -23.51 21.35
N LEU A 14 -34.37 -23.35 21.98
CA LEU A 14 -33.98 -24.25 23.07
C LEU A 14 -34.36 -23.61 24.41
N SER A 15 -35.33 -24.23 25.08
CA SER A 15 -35.75 -23.95 26.47
C SER A 15 -35.03 -24.92 27.43
N PRO A 16 -35.15 -24.82 28.77
CA PRO A 16 -34.86 -23.66 29.62
C PRO A 16 -33.99 -24.00 30.88
N SER A 17 -32.95 -23.19 31.15
CA SER A 17 -32.38 -22.84 32.49
C SER A 17 -31.84 -23.99 33.40
N PRO A 18 -31.08 -23.76 34.51
CA PRO A 18 -31.10 -22.58 35.39
C PRO A 18 -29.74 -21.95 35.75
N SER A 19 -29.83 -20.64 36.02
CA SER A 19 -29.13 -19.93 37.09
C SER A 19 -27.59 -20.03 37.14
N CYS A 20 -26.93 -18.93 36.77
CA CYS A 20 -25.90 -18.33 37.63
C CYS A 20 -25.89 -16.81 37.43
N ARG A 21 -26.33 -16.11 38.48
CA ARG A 21 -26.24 -14.67 38.68
C ARG A 21 -24.78 -14.33 38.99
N GLY A 22 -24.10 -13.58 38.12
CA GLY A 22 -22.77 -13.02 38.43
C GLY A 22 -22.03 -12.46 37.21
N SER A 23 -21.78 -11.15 37.23
CA SER A 23 -20.81 -10.37 36.42
C SER A 23 -20.55 -10.80 34.96
N ARG A 24 -20.98 -9.97 34.00
CA ARG A 24 -20.52 -10.06 32.60
C ARG A 24 -19.03 -9.71 32.51
N GLN A 25 -18.16 -10.72 32.58
CA GLN A 25 -16.85 -10.68 31.95
C GLN A 25 -16.99 -11.37 30.59
N TYR A 26 -16.73 -10.63 29.52
CA TYR A 26 -16.62 -11.22 28.19
C TYR A 26 -15.17 -11.67 28.00
N THR A 27 -14.89 -12.94 28.25
CA THR A 27 -13.64 -13.57 27.80
C THR A 27 -13.86 -14.08 26.38
N THR A 28 -13.07 -13.55 25.43
CA THR A 28 -12.99 -14.10 24.08
C THR A 28 -12.27 -15.44 24.16
N THR A 29 -12.94 -16.54 23.87
CA THR A 29 -12.30 -17.85 23.76
C THR A 29 -11.71 -17.94 22.36
N ALA A 30 -10.41 -17.64 22.22
CA ALA A 30 -9.68 -17.98 21.00
C ALA A 30 -9.68 -19.52 20.85
N PRO A 31 -9.96 -20.07 19.66
CA PRO A 31 -9.88 -21.52 19.46
C PRO A 31 -8.44 -21.98 19.67
N PRO A 32 -8.22 -23.22 20.16
CA PRO A 32 -6.87 -23.76 20.32
C PRO A 32 -6.20 -23.86 18.95
N SER A 33 -5.18 -23.02 18.74
CA SER A 33 -4.29 -23.10 17.60
C SER A 33 -3.61 -24.46 17.61
N SER A 34 -3.96 -25.32 16.65
CA SER A 34 -3.20 -26.52 16.34
C SER A 34 -1.77 -26.10 15.98
N THR A 35 -0.85 -26.35 16.90
CA THR A 35 0.59 -26.21 16.74
C THR A 35 1.08 -27.19 15.68
N GLY A 36 1.17 -26.71 14.45
CA GLY A 36 2.02 -27.25 13.40
C GLY A 36 2.90 -26.10 12.91
N THR A 37 3.91 -25.73 13.70
CA THR A 37 4.93 -24.76 13.28
C THR A 37 5.77 -25.39 12.17
N PRO A 38 5.79 -24.86 10.93
CA PRO A 38 6.96 -25.05 10.09
C PRO A 38 8.06 -24.21 10.73
N SER A 39 9.04 -24.89 11.34
CA SER A 39 10.31 -24.28 11.73
C SER A 39 11.08 -23.89 10.47
N GLN A 40 10.74 -22.74 9.89
CA GLN A 40 11.63 -22.04 8.97
C GLN A 40 12.20 -20.83 9.71
N PRO A 41 13.52 -20.58 9.65
CA PRO A 41 14.11 -19.41 10.25
C PRO A 41 13.47 -18.16 9.64
N LEU A 42 12.89 -17.31 10.50
CA LEU A 42 12.27 -16.02 10.16
C LEU A 42 13.27 -15.01 9.56
N GLU A 43 14.56 -15.35 9.48
CA GLU A 43 15.64 -14.48 9.01
C GLU A 43 15.68 -14.24 7.49
N SER A 44 14.90 -14.98 6.69
CA SER A 44 14.93 -14.85 5.22
C SER A 44 13.65 -14.28 4.61
N LEU A 45 12.64 -13.93 5.41
CA LEU A 45 11.43 -13.30 4.88
C LEU A 45 11.79 -11.91 4.32
N PRO A 46 11.32 -11.58 3.11
CA PRO A 46 11.60 -10.27 2.55
C PRO A 46 11.07 -9.22 3.52
N LEU A 47 11.96 -8.34 4.00
CA LEU A 47 11.73 -7.37 5.08
C LEU A 47 10.61 -6.34 4.81
N PHE A 48 9.84 -6.51 3.73
CA PHE A 48 8.75 -5.63 3.32
C PHE A 48 7.46 -6.41 3.04
N THR A 49 6.37 -5.94 3.67
CA THR A 49 5.03 -6.53 3.62
C THR A 49 4.54 -6.76 2.19
N ILE A 50 4.89 -5.89 1.25
CA ILE A 50 4.48 -6.04 -0.16
C ILE A 50 5.24 -7.13 -0.89
N ALA A 51 6.55 -7.26 -0.65
CA ALA A 51 7.33 -8.34 -1.24
C ALA A 51 6.86 -9.71 -0.73
N PHE A 52 6.51 -9.79 0.56
CA PHE A 52 5.87 -10.97 1.13
C PHE A 52 4.49 -11.22 0.53
N ALA A 53 3.62 -10.21 0.43
CA ALA A 53 2.30 -10.34 -0.18
C ALA A 53 2.38 -10.86 -1.63
N PHE A 54 3.37 -10.38 -2.40
CA PHE A 54 3.60 -10.88 -3.75
C PHE A 54 4.19 -12.28 -3.80
N SER A 55 4.95 -12.74 -2.78
CA SER A 55 5.39 -14.14 -2.70
C SER A 55 4.25 -15.12 -2.41
N LEU A 56 3.14 -14.64 -1.85
CA LEU A 56 1.94 -15.45 -1.61
C LEU A 56 1.06 -15.58 -2.87
N LEU A 57 1.37 -14.87 -3.95
CA LEU A 57 0.62 -14.98 -5.19
C LEU A 57 0.86 -16.37 -5.84
N PRO A 58 -0.21 -17.00 -6.37
CA PRO A 58 -0.06 -18.24 -7.11
C PRO A 58 0.79 -18.04 -8.36
N SER A 59 1.48 -19.10 -8.81
CA SER A 59 2.29 -19.07 -10.03
C SER A 59 1.46 -18.69 -11.27
N SER A 60 0.20 -19.10 -11.30
CA SER A 60 -0.79 -18.63 -12.27
C SER A 60 -1.68 -17.59 -11.60
N LEU A 61 -1.57 -16.34 -12.06
CA LEU A 61 -2.35 -15.23 -11.50
C LEU A 61 -3.85 -15.38 -11.86
N PRO A 62 -4.75 -14.90 -10.99
CA PRO A 62 -6.18 -14.99 -11.25
C PRO A 62 -6.59 -14.23 -12.53
N SER A 63 -7.57 -14.77 -13.26
CA SER A 63 -8.10 -14.19 -14.50
C SER A 63 -9.10 -13.05 -14.28
N HIS A 64 -9.61 -12.89 -13.06
CA HIS A 64 -10.51 -11.79 -12.70
C HIS A 64 -9.73 -10.49 -12.46
N PRO A 65 -10.37 -9.32 -12.56
CA PRO A 65 -9.70 -8.04 -12.34
C PRO A 65 -9.21 -7.89 -10.89
N ALA A 66 -8.03 -7.28 -10.72
CA ALA A 66 -7.48 -6.91 -9.41
C ALA A 66 -8.07 -5.60 -8.89
N ILE A 67 -8.31 -4.64 -9.80
CA ILE A 67 -8.87 -3.33 -9.49
C ILE A 67 -9.92 -3.00 -10.54
N ILE A 68 -11.05 -2.46 -10.09
CA ILE A 68 -12.13 -1.94 -10.95
C ILE A 68 -12.39 -0.50 -10.51
N ASP A 69 -12.41 0.42 -11.48
CA ASP A 69 -12.93 1.76 -11.28
C ASP A 69 -14.45 1.74 -11.42
N ALA A 70 -15.15 2.03 -10.32
CA ALA A 70 -16.60 2.01 -10.28
C ALA A 70 -17.26 3.06 -11.19
N ALA A 71 -16.59 4.20 -11.43
CA ALA A 71 -17.16 5.27 -12.23
C ALA A 71 -17.08 5.00 -13.74
N THR A 72 -15.98 4.39 -14.19
CA THR A 72 -15.69 4.15 -15.61
C THR A 72 -15.88 2.71 -16.05
N SER A 73 -16.04 1.77 -15.09
CA SER A 73 -15.95 0.33 -15.32
C SER A 73 -14.62 -0.15 -15.93
N ALA A 74 -13.60 0.72 -15.97
CA ALA A 74 -12.26 0.33 -16.36
C ALA A 74 -11.68 -0.63 -15.31
N PHE A 75 -10.86 -1.58 -15.74
CA PHE A 75 -10.26 -2.55 -14.83
C PHE A 75 -8.78 -2.77 -15.14
N VAL A 76 -8.06 -3.27 -14.14
CA VAL A 76 -6.68 -3.74 -14.26
C VAL A 76 -6.64 -5.20 -13.84
N SER A 77 -6.12 -6.07 -14.70
CA SER A 77 -5.93 -7.50 -14.41
C SER A 77 -4.86 -7.70 -13.33
N TYR A 78 -4.84 -8.86 -12.66
CA TYR A 78 -3.75 -9.16 -11.71
C TYR A 78 -2.37 -9.15 -12.36
N THR A 79 -2.25 -9.65 -13.60
CA THR A 79 -0.99 -9.64 -14.36
C THR A 79 -0.50 -8.23 -14.60
N ASP A 80 -1.38 -7.34 -15.07
CA ASP A 80 -1.03 -5.95 -15.34
C ASP A 80 -0.73 -5.19 -14.05
N PHE A 81 -1.48 -5.45 -12.98
CA PHE A 81 -1.27 -4.81 -11.68
C PHE A 81 0.13 -5.10 -11.16
N VAL A 82 0.52 -6.38 -11.10
CA VAL A 82 1.83 -6.80 -10.61
C VAL A 82 2.95 -6.28 -11.52
N ALA A 83 2.77 -6.34 -12.85
CA ALA A 83 3.75 -5.82 -13.80
C ALA A 83 3.95 -4.29 -13.65
N ARG A 84 2.86 -3.52 -13.55
CA ARG A 84 2.90 -2.08 -13.36
C ARG A 84 3.55 -1.70 -12.02
N VAL A 85 3.24 -2.41 -10.94
CA VAL A 85 3.88 -2.18 -9.63
C VAL A 85 5.40 -2.39 -9.72
N ARG A 86 5.85 -3.50 -10.33
CA ARG A 86 7.28 -3.81 -10.50
C ARG A 86 8.00 -2.77 -11.35
N SER A 87 7.44 -2.43 -12.51
CA SER A 87 8.02 -1.43 -13.41
C SER A 87 8.08 -0.05 -12.74
N LEU A 88 6.98 0.39 -12.13
CA LEU A 88 6.93 1.68 -11.45
C LEU A 88 7.92 1.73 -10.27
N ALA A 89 8.01 0.68 -9.46
CA ALA A 89 8.95 0.64 -8.35
C ALA A 89 10.41 0.76 -8.83
N THR A 90 10.76 0.02 -9.88
CA THR A 90 12.10 0.01 -10.48
C THR A 90 12.45 1.39 -11.07
N THR A 91 11.52 2.00 -11.79
CA THR A 91 11.72 3.31 -12.40
C THR A 91 11.78 4.42 -11.36
N LEU A 92 10.93 4.39 -10.33
CA LEU A 92 10.98 5.37 -9.24
C LEU A 92 12.31 5.28 -8.48
N CYS A 93 12.80 4.08 -8.21
CA CYS A 93 14.10 3.90 -7.57
C CYS A 93 15.27 4.44 -8.40
N SER A 94 15.26 4.24 -9.72
CA SER A 94 16.37 4.67 -10.56
C SER A 94 16.34 6.18 -10.86
N ARG A 95 15.15 6.78 -10.87
CA ARG A 95 14.96 8.18 -11.30
C ARG A 95 14.74 9.17 -10.16
N THR A 96 14.50 8.71 -8.94
CA THR A 96 14.23 9.58 -7.78
C THR A 96 15.18 9.27 -6.64
N SER A 97 15.25 10.16 -5.65
CA SER A 97 16.00 9.95 -4.41
C SER A 97 15.24 9.10 -3.37
N LEU A 98 14.18 8.40 -3.78
CA LEU A 98 13.42 7.55 -2.88
C LEU A 98 14.27 6.39 -2.39
N SER A 99 14.42 6.33 -1.08
CA SER A 99 15.13 5.27 -0.38
C SER A 99 14.23 4.70 0.72
N LYS A 100 14.63 3.52 1.23
CA LYS A 100 13.98 2.90 2.39
C LYS A 100 13.86 3.90 3.54
N GLY A 101 12.65 4.04 4.09
CA GLY A 101 12.36 4.93 5.21
C GLY A 101 12.14 6.39 4.83
N GLY A 102 12.33 6.77 3.56
CA GLY A 102 11.90 8.07 3.05
C GLY A 102 10.38 8.21 3.10
N VAL A 103 9.89 9.45 3.18
CA VAL A 103 8.44 9.74 3.21
C VAL A 103 8.01 10.30 1.86
N SER A 104 6.98 9.69 1.27
CA SER A 104 6.29 10.18 0.08
C SER A 104 4.96 10.79 0.45
N PHE A 105 4.65 11.94 -0.12
CA PHE A 105 3.37 12.61 0.06
C PHE A 105 2.47 12.34 -1.14
N VAL A 106 1.24 11.89 -0.94
CA VAL A 106 0.34 11.57 -2.06
C VAL A 106 -0.97 12.35 -1.90
N ILE A 107 -1.22 13.30 -2.79
CA ILE A 107 -2.45 14.10 -2.84
C ILE A 107 -3.16 13.89 -4.18
N ALA A 108 -4.04 12.90 -4.22
CA ALA A 108 -4.74 12.52 -5.44
C ALA A 108 -6.20 12.13 -5.16
N PRO A 109 -7.13 12.44 -6.08
CA PRO A 109 -8.46 11.82 -6.06
C PRO A 109 -8.36 10.30 -6.22
N SER A 110 -9.43 9.59 -5.87
CA SER A 110 -9.54 8.15 -6.17
C SER A 110 -9.38 7.92 -7.67
N GLY A 111 -8.50 7.00 -8.04
CA GLY A 111 -8.26 6.62 -9.43
C GLY A 111 -7.56 5.27 -9.51
N ILE A 112 -7.63 4.64 -10.68
CA ILE A 112 -7.16 3.26 -10.87
C ILE A 112 -5.64 3.09 -10.71
N ASP A 113 -4.87 4.16 -10.98
CA ASP A 113 -3.41 4.17 -10.85
C ASP A 113 -2.93 4.39 -9.41
N ILE A 114 -3.82 4.86 -8.52
CA ILE A 114 -3.46 5.21 -7.15
C ILE A 114 -3.06 3.99 -6.32
N PRO A 115 -3.81 2.86 -6.34
CA PRO A 115 -3.34 1.64 -5.70
C PRO A 115 -2.00 1.15 -6.26
N VAL A 116 -1.80 1.23 -7.59
CA VAL A 116 -0.53 0.83 -8.22
C VAL A 116 0.65 1.64 -7.66
N LEU A 117 0.47 2.96 -7.52
CA LEU A 117 1.46 3.84 -6.92
C LEU A 117 1.76 3.46 -5.46
N TYR A 118 0.73 3.24 -4.63
CA TYR A 118 0.93 2.85 -3.22
C TYR A 118 1.73 1.55 -3.10
N PHE A 119 1.36 0.52 -3.87
CA PHE A 119 2.08 -0.76 -3.84
C PHE A 119 3.52 -0.62 -4.34
N ALA A 120 3.78 0.22 -5.35
CA ALA A 120 5.13 0.51 -5.81
C ALA A 120 5.97 1.18 -4.70
N LEU A 121 5.49 2.25 -4.08
CA LEU A 121 6.19 2.97 -3.00
C LEU A 121 6.47 2.06 -1.80
N LEU A 122 5.47 1.28 -1.38
CA LEU A 122 5.60 0.33 -0.29
C LEU A 122 6.56 -0.83 -0.62
N SER A 123 6.65 -1.25 -1.89
CA SER A 123 7.62 -2.26 -2.31
C SER A 123 9.08 -1.78 -2.28
N ILE A 124 9.30 -0.48 -2.52
CA ILE A 124 10.61 0.17 -2.36
C ILE A 124 10.97 0.28 -0.87
N GLY A 125 9.94 0.40 -0.03
CA GLY A 125 10.05 0.61 1.40
C GLY A 125 9.99 2.07 1.84
N VAL A 126 9.31 2.87 1.04
CA VAL A 126 8.98 4.27 1.32
C VAL A 126 7.72 4.30 2.20
N VAL A 127 7.72 5.19 3.18
CA VAL A 127 6.54 5.49 3.99
C VAL A 127 5.62 6.40 3.18
N VAL A 128 4.33 6.07 3.10
CA VAL A 128 3.38 6.88 2.34
C VAL A 128 2.52 7.72 3.29
N SER A 129 2.47 9.03 3.05
CA SER A 129 1.62 10.01 3.71
C SER A 129 0.48 10.40 2.76
N PRO A 130 -0.67 9.68 2.81
CA PRO A 130 -1.81 9.97 1.96
C PRO A 130 -2.56 11.21 2.45
N VAL A 131 -3.04 12.04 1.52
CA VAL A 131 -3.83 13.25 1.81
C VAL A 131 -5.05 13.28 0.93
N ASN A 132 -6.19 13.66 1.52
CA ASN A 132 -7.40 13.88 0.76
C ASN A 132 -7.21 15.03 -0.23
N ALA A 133 -7.53 14.81 -1.51
CA ALA A 133 -7.48 15.85 -2.54
C ALA A 133 -8.39 17.04 -2.24
N LEU A 134 -9.45 16.83 -1.45
CA LEU A 134 -10.39 17.87 -1.02
C LEU A 134 -9.92 18.65 0.23
N SER A 135 -8.81 18.25 0.86
CA SER A 135 -8.28 18.98 2.02
C SER A 135 -7.93 20.43 1.68
N THR A 136 -8.05 21.26 2.71
CA THR A 136 -7.72 22.68 2.66
C THR A 136 -6.19 22.89 2.56
N PRO A 137 -5.73 24.04 2.02
CA PRO A 137 -4.30 24.34 1.96
C PRO A 137 -3.60 24.31 3.33
N ASP A 138 -4.31 24.71 4.40
CA ASP A 138 -3.76 24.72 5.76
C ASP A 138 -3.56 23.29 6.31
N GLU A 139 -4.53 22.39 6.08
CA GLU A 139 -4.39 20.97 6.44
C GLU A 139 -3.25 20.30 5.67
N ILE A 140 -3.13 20.59 4.36
CA ILE A 140 -2.06 20.07 3.51
C ILE A 140 -0.71 20.57 4.01
N THR A 141 -0.60 21.88 4.29
CA THR A 141 0.63 22.48 4.82
C THR A 141 0.99 21.89 6.18
N HIS A 142 0.01 21.68 7.05
CA HIS A 142 0.21 21.06 8.35
C HIS A 142 0.72 19.62 8.20
N GLN A 143 0.11 18.82 7.32
CA GLN A 143 0.54 17.44 7.09
C GLN A 143 1.94 17.36 6.46
N ILE A 144 2.29 18.27 5.54
CA ILE A 144 3.64 18.35 4.98
C ILE A 144 4.66 18.66 6.08
N ARG A 145 4.36 19.58 7.01
CA ARG A 145 5.24 19.89 8.14
C ARG A 145 5.40 18.70 9.09
N LEU A 146 4.33 17.95 9.34
CA LEU A 146 4.38 16.77 10.19
C LEU A 146 5.14 15.61 9.55
N SER A 147 4.90 15.34 8.27
CA SER A 147 5.46 14.16 7.60
C SER A 147 6.82 14.40 6.95
N ASN A 148 7.23 15.66 6.77
CA ASN A 148 8.49 16.09 6.13
C ASN A 148 8.86 15.24 4.89
N PRO A 149 8.00 15.24 3.85
CA PRO A 149 8.17 14.36 2.71
C PRO A 149 9.37 14.75 1.84
N SER A 150 10.06 13.75 1.27
CA SER A 150 11.14 13.97 0.31
C SER A 150 10.65 14.16 -1.13
N ILE A 151 9.45 13.66 -1.43
CA ILE A 151 8.80 13.77 -2.74
C ILE A 151 7.28 13.79 -2.58
N ALA A 152 6.59 14.49 -3.47
CA ALA A 152 5.14 14.49 -3.58
C ALA A 152 4.65 13.89 -4.90
N PHE A 153 3.47 13.30 -4.84
CA PHE A 153 2.70 12.84 -5.99
C PHE A 153 1.35 13.56 -5.97
N ALA A 154 1.05 14.29 -7.04
CA ALA A 154 -0.16 15.09 -7.15
C ALA A 154 -0.74 15.01 -8.55
N THR A 155 -2.04 15.28 -8.70
CA THR A 155 -2.61 15.51 -10.04
C THR A 155 -2.46 16.97 -10.42
N THR A 156 -2.68 17.30 -11.70
CA THR A 156 -2.70 18.70 -12.16
C THR A 156 -3.69 19.56 -11.35
N ALA A 157 -4.78 18.98 -10.86
CA ALA A 157 -5.80 19.67 -10.07
C ALA A 157 -5.36 19.96 -8.62
N THR A 158 -4.45 19.16 -8.05
CA THR A 158 -3.99 19.29 -6.66
C THR A 158 -2.59 19.87 -6.52
N ALA A 159 -1.82 19.95 -7.61
CA ALA A 159 -0.45 20.44 -7.62
C ALA A 159 -0.30 21.88 -7.11
N SER A 160 -1.29 22.75 -7.36
CA SER A 160 -1.27 24.14 -6.88
C SER A 160 -1.35 24.28 -5.35
N LYS A 161 -1.77 23.22 -4.65
CA LYS A 161 -1.85 23.19 -3.18
C LYS A 161 -0.50 22.81 -2.53
N LEU A 162 0.47 22.38 -3.32
CA LEU A 162 1.79 21.99 -2.84
C LEU A 162 2.76 23.17 -2.83
N PRO A 163 3.72 23.19 -1.90
CA PRO A 163 4.74 24.21 -1.87
C PRO A 163 5.72 24.02 -3.04
N PRO A 164 6.22 25.11 -3.66
CA PRO A 164 6.99 25.05 -4.91
C PRO A 164 8.37 24.39 -4.76
N ASN A 165 8.88 24.29 -3.53
CA ASN A 165 10.18 23.68 -3.22
C ASN A 165 10.12 22.16 -2.99
N LEU A 166 8.94 21.55 -3.00
CA LEU A 166 8.79 20.11 -2.82
C LEU A 166 8.83 19.39 -4.18
N PRO A 167 9.80 18.49 -4.43
CA PRO A 167 9.86 17.73 -5.68
C PRO A 167 8.55 16.98 -5.91
N THR A 168 7.89 17.23 -7.03
CA THR A 168 6.54 16.72 -7.29
C THR A 168 6.46 15.99 -8.62
N ILE A 169 5.91 14.76 -8.60
CA ILE A 169 5.57 13.99 -9.80
C ILE A 169 4.07 14.15 -10.08
N LEU A 170 3.75 14.62 -11.28
CA LEU A 170 2.36 14.81 -11.73
C LEU A 170 1.74 13.50 -12.21
N LEU A 171 0.80 12.98 -11.45
CA LEU A 171 -0.02 11.81 -11.77
C LEU A 171 -0.91 12.09 -12.97
N GLY A 172 -1.06 11.08 -13.84
CA GLY A 172 -1.82 11.19 -15.09
C GLY A 172 -1.10 11.93 -16.22
N SER A 173 0.07 12.52 -15.98
CA SER A 173 0.88 13.15 -17.03
C SER A 173 1.52 12.11 -17.97
N PRO A 174 1.89 12.48 -19.22
CA PRO A 174 2.67 11.61 -20.10
C PRO A 174 3.98 11.15 -19.46
N HIS A 175 4.59 12.01 -18.64
CA HIS A 175 5.79 11.68 -17.88
C HIS A 175 5.54 10.53 -16.89
N PHE A 176 4.46 10.60 -16.10
CA PHE A 176 4.08 9.51 -15.18
C PHE A 176 3.77 8.21 -15.93
N ARG A 177 3.07 8.29 -17.06
CA ARG A 177 2.78 7.13 -17.91
C ARG A 177 4.04 6.46 -18.44
N SER A 178 5.08 7.25 -18.76
CA SER A 178 6.37 6.70 -19.21
C SER A 178 7.08 5.87 -18.14
N LEU A 179 6.76 6.09 -16.85
CA LEU A 179 7.34 5.32 -15.76
C LEU A 179 6.90 3.85 -15.76
N PHE A 180 5.76 3.52 -16.39
CA PHE A 180 5.27 2.16 -16.56
C PHE A 180 5.79 1.46 -17.83
N ALA A 181 6.25 2.22 -18.82
CA ALA A 181 6.63 1.70 -20.13
C ALA A 181 8.08 1.17 -20.18
N SER A 182 8.82 1.29 -19.08
CA SER A 182 10.29 1.13 -19.08
C SER A 182 10.75 -0.31 -18.88
N THR A 183 9.87 -1.33 -18.96
CA THR A 183 10.27 -2.69 -18.56
C THR A 183 9.46 -3.76 -19.32
N GLU A 184 9.92 -4.13 -20.52
CA GLU A 184 9.47 -5.35 -21.22
C GLU A 184 10.22 -6.61 -20.79
N GLU A 185 11.09 -6.51 -19.79
CA GLU A 185 11.84 -7.65 -19.28
C GLU A 185 11.20 -8.14 -17.96
N THR A 186 10.97 -9.45 -17.85
CA THR A 186 10.41 -10.08 -16.64
C THR A 186 11.44 -10.00 -15.52
N LEU A 187 11.58 -8.82 -14.92
CA LEU A 187 12.56 -8.60 -13.87
C LEU A 187 11.98 -9.07 -12.52
N PRO A 188 12.79 -9.77 -11.70
CA PRO A 188 12.45 -9.98 -10.30
C PRO A 188 12.18 -8.63 -9.64
N LEU A 189 11.34 -8.60 -8.59
CA LEU A 189 11.12 -7.38 -7.79
C LEU A 189 12.47 -6.71 -7.53
N PRO A 190 12.60 -5.38 -7.73
CA PRO A 190 13.87 -4.72 -7.51
C PRO A 190 14.36 -5.14 -6.13
N LYS A 191 15.57 -5.73 -6.07
CA LYS A 191 16.28 -5.86 -4.80
C LYS A 191 16.19 -4.48 -4.19
N LEU A 192 15.67 -4.44 -2.96
CA LEU A 192 15.35 -3.22 -2.24
C LEU A 192 16.30 -2.11 -2.65
N CYS A 193 15.80 -0.91 -2.93
CA CYS A 193 16.64 0.22 -3.31
C CYS A 193 17.45 0.64 -2.09
N VAL A 194 18.47 -0.17 -1.81
CA VAL A 194 19.53 0.06 -0.87
C VAL A 194 20.40 1.04 -1.59
N ASP A 195 20.43 2.26 -1.07
CA ASP A 195 21.32 3.30 -1.52
C ASP A 195 22.75 2.73 -1.59
N HIS A 196 23.27 2.59 -2.82
CA HIS A 196 24.62 2.09 -3.05
C HIS A 196 25.68 3.00 -2.40
N ARG A 197 25.34 4.27 -2.11
CA ARG A 197 26.19 5.20 -1.35
C ARG A 197 26.21 4.90 0.15
N HIS A 198 25.18 4.24 0.68
CA HIS A 198 25.14 3.80 2.08
C HIS A 198 26.03 2.57 2.31
N ILE A 199 26.13 1.66 1.32
CA ILE A 199 27.06 0.52 1.37
C ILE A 199 28.52 1.01 1.27
N GLN A 200 28.82 1.96 0.39
CA GLN A 200 30.19 2.50 0.27
C GLN A 200 30.67 3.25 1.52
N ARG A 201 29.77 3.87 2.29
CA ARG A 201 30.14 4.49 3.58
C ARG A 201 30.31 3.48 4.72
N LEU A 202 29.57 2.38 4.72
CA LEU A 202 29.75 1.29 5.69
C LEU A 202 31.01 0.46 5.42
N VAL A 203 31.43 0.34 4.16
CA VAL A 203 32.69 -0.34 3.79
C VAL A 203 33.92 0.57 3.97
N ALA A 204 33.77 1.90 3.86
CA ALA A 204 34.85 2.87 4.09
C ALA A 204 35.03 3.30 5.55
N GLY A 205 34.16 2.86 6.47
CA GLY A 205 34.20 3.18 7.91
C GLY A 205 34.73 2.03 8.78
N GLY A 206 35.59 1.18 8.24
CA GLY A 206 36.25 0.11 9.00
C GLY A 206 37.35 0.66 9.92
N ILE A 207 37.04 0.66 11.23
CA ILE A 207 37.90 0.43 12.40
C ILE A 207 39.39 0.85 12.25
N ASP A 208 39.74 1.99 12.86
CA ASP A 208 41.00 2.13 13.61
C ASP A 208 40.69 1.96 15.10
#